data_AF-A0A0S8E515-F1
#
_entry.id   AF-A0A0S8E515-F1
#
_cell.length_a   1.000
_cell.length_b   1.000
_cell.length_c   1.000
_cell.angle_alpha   90.00
_cell.angle_beta   90.00
_cell.angle_gamma   90.00
#
_symmetry.space_group_name_H-M   'P 1'
#
loop_
_entity.id
_entity.type
_entity.pdbx_description
1 polymer ?
#
loop_
_entity_poly.entity_id
_entity_poly.type
_entity_poly.pdbx_seq_one_letter_code
_entity_poly.pdbx_strand_id
1 'polypeptide(L)'
;MIKAIADRIANWRRRHRNTANFYLHMLGIPACFLAAPLMLIFQQWLLAVVLFVGGYALQFIGHLVEGSRSGEEMFVRRLLGGGRRRRSSGPRK
;
A
#
# COMPACT_ATOMS: atom_id res chain seq x y z
N MET A 1 14.36 -10.62 27.75
CA MET A 1 14.93 -9.91 26.58
C MET A 1 14.81 -10.73 25.29
N ILE A 2 15.35 -11.95 25.22
CA ILE A 2 15.31 -12.82 24.02
C ILE A 2 13.88 -13.10 23.54
N LYS A 3 12.94 -13.42 24.45
CA LYS A 3 11.53 -13.66 24.12
C LYS A 3 10.84 -12.43 23.49
N ALA A 4 11.15 -11.22 23.95
CA ALA A 4 10.57 -9.99 23.39
C ALA A 4 11.06 -9.70 21.96
N ILE A 5 12.32 -10.04 21.67
CA ILE A 5 12.89 -9.95 20.32
C ILE A 5 12.24 -11.02 19.42
N ALA A 6 12.13 -12.26 19.90
CA ALA A 6 11.46 -13.34 19.17
C ALA A 6 9.99 -13.02 18.86
N ASP A 7 9.25 -12.50 19.84
CA ASP A 7 7.85 -12.08 19.68
C ASP A 7 7.73 -10.93 18.67
N ARG A 8 8.67 -9.97 18.66
CA ARG A 8 8.75 -8.89 17.67
C ARG A 8 9.07 -9.40 16.27
N ILE A 9 10.03 -10.31 16.13
CA ILE A 9 10.38 -10.93 14.85
C ILE A 9 9.21 -11.77 14.33
N ALA A 10 8.54 -12.55 15.17
CA ALA A 10 7.36 -13.31 14.78
C ALA A 10 6.20 -12.40 14.34
N ASN A 11 5.97 -11.29 15.05
CA ASN A 11 4.98 -10.28 14.64
C ASN A 11 5.37 -9.53 13.36
N TRP A 12 6.65 -9.28 13.15
CA TRP A 12 7.16 -8.69 11.91
C TRP A 12 6.96 -9.66 10.75
N ARG A 13 7.34 -10.93 10.90
CA ARG A 13 7.18 -12.01 9.90
C ARG A 13 5.73 -12.32 9.60
N ARG A 14 4.82 -12.20 10.58
CA ARG A 14 3.36 -12.31 10.36
C ARG A 14 2.79 -11.17 9.51
N ARG A 15 3.34 -9.96 9.66
CA ARG A 15 2.90 -8.76 8.92
C ARG A 15 3.61 -8.55 7.58
N HIS A 16 4.80 -9.14 7.40
CA HIS A 16 5.61 -9.07 6.17
C HIS A 16 5.65 -10.45 5.48
N ARG A 17 4.51 -11.12 5.40
CA ARG A 17 4.41 -12.47 4.82
C ARG A 17 4.03 -12.46 3.34
N ASN A 18 3.41 -11.37 2.86
CA ASN A 18 2.79 -11.39 1.55
C ASN A 18 3.72 -10.79 0.50
N THR A 19 4.67 -11.63 0.07
CA THR A 19 5.59 -11.33 -1.03
C THR A 19 4.85 -10.87 -2.28
N ALA A 20 3.64 -11.38 -2.54
CA ALA A 20 2.80 -10.95 -3.65
C ALA A 20 2.49 -9.45 -3.59
N ASN A 21 2.09 -8.90 -2.43
CA ASN A 21 1.81 -7.47 -2.32
C ASN A 21 3.06 -6.62 -2.58
N PHE A 22 4.20 -7.05 -2.02
CA PHE A 22 5.49 -6.40 -2.23
C PHE A 22 5.88 -6.36 -3.71
N TYR A 23 5.83 -7.50 -4.42
CA TYR A 23 6.19 -7.56 -5.83
C TYR A 23 5.22 -6.77 -6.72
N LEU A 24 3.92 -6.84 -6.43
CA LEU A 24 2.91 -6.08 -7.18
C LEU A 24 3.11 -4.57 -7.02
N HIS A 25 3.47 -4.10 -5.82
CA HIS A 25 3.83 -2.69 -5.61
C HIS A 25 5.15 -2.32 -6.27
N MET A 26 6.15 -3.20 -6.21
CA MET A 26 7.46 -2.96 -6.82
C MET A 26 7.38 -2.83 -8.34
N LEU A 27 6.36 -3.42 -8.99
CA LEU A 27 6.04 -3.20 -10.40
C LEU A 27 5.09 -2.03 -10.63
N GLY A 28 4.03 -1.91 -9.81
CA GLY A 28 2.99 -0.91 -9.98
C GLY A 28 3.46 0.53 -9.75
N ILE A 29 4.29 0.78 -8.74
CA ILE A 29 4.78 2.13 -8.43
C ILE A 29 5.66 2.68 -9.57
N PRO A 30 6.69 1.96 -10.06
CA PRO A 30 7.47 2.44 -11.21
C PRO A 30 6.63 2.57 -12.48
N ALA A 31 5.65 1.69 -12.71
CA ALA A 31 4.76 1.81 -13.86
C ALA A 31 3.98 3.14 -13.85
N CYS A 32 3.41 3.52 -12.70
CA CYS A 32 2.65 4.77 -12.56
C CYS A 32 3.52 6.03 -12.57
N PHE A 33 4.63 6.04 -11.83
CA PHE A 33 5.38 7.27 -11.55
C PHE A 33 6.62 7.47 -12.41
N LEU A 34 7.10 6.43 -13.09
CA LEU A 34 8.25 6.52 -13.99
C LEU A 34 7.84 6.21 -15.44
N ALA A 35 7.30 5.03 -15.68
CA ALA A 35 7.04 4.57 -17.05
C ALA A 35 5.93 5.37 -17.75
N ALA A 36 4.79 5.60 -17.08
CA ALA A 36 3.69 6.36 -17.68
C ALA A 36 4.07 7.82 -18.02
N PRO A 37 4.72 8.62 -17.14
CA PRO A 37 5.20 9.95 -17.50
C PRO A 37 6.22 9.95 -18.64
N LEU A 38 7.15 8.99 -18.66
CA LEU A 38 8.09 8.84 -19.78
C LEU A 38 7.36 8.59 -21.10
N MET A 39 6.34 7.73 -21.10
CA MET A 39 5.54 7.48 -22.31
C MET A 39 4.74 8.71 -22.77
N LEU A 40 4.28 9.56 -21.85
CA LEU A 40 3.68 10.85 -22.21
C LEU A 40 4.68 11.78 -22.91
N ILE A 41 5.93 11.83 -22.44
CA ILE A 41 7.00 12.63 -23.07
C ILE A 41 7.26 12.14 -24.51
N PHE A 42 7.23 10.83 -24.73
CA PHE A 42 7.35 10.22 -26.07
C PHE A 42 6.05 10.24 -26.89
N GLN A 43 5.01 10.95 -26.43
CA GLN A 43 3.68 11.02 -27.06
C GLN A 43 2.99 9.66 -27.27
N GLN A 44 3.38 8.65 -26.49
CA GLN A 44 2.77 7.33 -26.49
C GLN A 44 1.56 7.29 -25.55
N TRP A 45 0.53 8.08 -25.86
CA TRP A 45 -0.61 8.35 -24.99
C TRP A 45 -1.33 7.07 -24.52
N LEU A 46 -1.64 6.15 -25.44
CA LEU A 46 -2.31 4.90 -25.09
C LEU A 46 -1.47 4.07 -24.13
N LEU A 47 -0.16 3.96 -24.39
CA LEU A 47 0.75 3.19 -23.54
C LEU A 47 0.90 3.84 -22.16
N ALA A 48 0.96 5.17 -22.09
CA ALA A 48 0.97 5.90 -20.83
C ALA A 48 -0.27 5.61 -19.98
N VAL A 49 -1.46 5.64 -20.60
CA VAL A 49 -2.74 5.32 -19.91
C VAL A 49 -2.74 3.87 -19.44
N VAL A 50 -2.32 2.92 -20.27
CA VAL A 50 -2.26 1.50 -19.90
C VAL A 50 -1.28 1.27 -18.75
N LEU A 51 -0.10 1.87 -18.78
CA LEU A 51 0.89 1.75 -17.69
C LEU A 51 0.40 2.37 -16.40
N PHE A 52 -0.26 3.53 -16.47
CA PHE A 52 -0.81 4.18 -15.29
C PHE A 52 -1.95 3.37 -14.68
N VAL A 53 -2.98 3.04 -15.46
CA VAL A 53 -4.16 2.30 -14.98
C VAL A 53 -3.79 0.88 -14.57
N GLY A 54 -2.97 0.19 -15.37
CA GLY A 54 -2.48 -1.15 -15.07
C GLY A 54 -1.58 -1.19 -13.83
N GLY A 55 -0.62 -0.26 -13.74
CA GLY A 55 0.24 -0.12 -12.56
C GLY A 55 -0.55 0.20 -11.29
N TYR A 56 -1.61 0.99 -11.40
CA TYR A 56 -2.50 1.32 -10.31
C TYR A 56 -3.33 0.11 -9.88
N ALA A 57 -3.89 -0.64 -10.84
CA ALA A 57 -4.62 -1.87 -10.58
C ALA A 57 -3.75 -2.92 -9.87
N LEU A 58 -2.47 -3.08 -10.26
CA LEU A 58 -1.54 -4.01 -9.59
C LEU A 58 -1.35 -3.67 -8.11
N GLN A 59 -1.25 -2.38 -7.76
CA GLN A 59 -1.14 -1.94 -6.37
C GLN A 59 -2.40 -2.30 -5.57
N PHE A 60 -3.59 -2.07 -6.13
CA PHE A 60 -4.86 -2.48 -5.51
C PHE A 60 -4.96 -3.99 -5.34
N ILE A 61 -4.60 -4.77 -6.36
CA ILE A 61 -4.59 -6.23 -6.29
C ILE A 61 -3.64 -6.71 -5.19
N GLY A 62 -2.48 -6.08 -5.03
CA GLY A 62 -1.55 -6.39 -3.95
C GLY A 62 -2.18 -6.22 -2.57
N HIS A 63 -2.89 -5.12 -2.36
CA HIS A 63 -3.64 -4.86 -1.13
C HIS A 63 -4.80 -5.84 -0.92
N LEU A 64 -5.56 -6.15 -1.98
CA LEU A 64 -6.66 -7.12 -1.94
C LEU A 64 -6.17 -8.53 -1.56
N VAL A 65 -5.07 -8.99 -2.17
CA VAL A 65 -4.44 -10.28 -1.87
C VAL A 65 -3.91 -10.32 -0.44
N GLU A 66 -3.45 -9.20 0.10
CA GLU A 66 -3.02 -9.09 1.49
C GLU A 66 -4.18 -8.92 2.48
N GLY A 67 -5.37 -8.54 2.02
CA GLY A 67 -6.46 -8.10 2.88
C GLY A 67 -6.12 -6.83 3.66
N SER A 68 -5.11 -6.08 3.21
CA SER A 68 -4.71 -4.80 3.78
C SER A 68 -5.44 -3.67 3.05
N ARG A 69 -5.62 -2.53 3.74
CA ARG A 69 -6.27 -1.37 3.14
C ARG A 69 -5.26 -0.57 2.35
N SER A 70 -5.65 -0.13 1.15
CA SER A 70 -4.82 0.78 0.37
C SER A 70 -4.79 2.17 1.01
N GLY A 71 -3.76 2.94 0.68
CA GLY A 71 -3.62 4.31 1.17
C GLY A 71 -4.80 5.20 0.75
N GLU A 72 -5.33 4.98 -0.44
CA GLU A 72 -6.49 5.70 -1.01
C GLU A 72 -7.77 5.33 -0.28
N GLU A 73 -7.99 4.05 0.04
CA GLU A 73 -9.12 3.66 0.88
C GLU A 73 -9.05 4.34 2.26
N MET A 74 -7.86 4.39 2.86
CA MET A 74 -7.64 5.10 4.13
C MET A 74 -7.87 6.60 3.99
N PHE A 75 -7.42 7.21 2.90
CA PHE A 75 -7.58 8.63 2.62
C PHE A 75 -9.05 9.00 2.41
N VAL A 76 -9.77 8.24 1.58
CA VAL A 76 -11.22 8.39 1.37
C VAL A 76 -11.97 8.24 2.69
N ARG A 77 -11.65 7.23 3.51
CA ARG A 77 -12.27 7.08 4.84
C ARG A 77 -11.96 8.24 5.79
N ARG A 78 -10.76 8.82 5.72
CA ARG A 78 -10.41 10.03 6.49
C ARG A 78 -11.24 11.24 6.04
N LEU A 79 -11.40 11.41 4.73
CA LEU A 79 -12.24 12.45 4.13
C LEU A 79 -13.72 12.29 4.48
N LEU A 80 -14.25 11.06 4.44
CA LEU A 80 -15.65 10.73 4.75
C LEU A 80 -15.98 10.73 6.26
N GLY A 81 -15.13 11.31 7.12
CA GLY A 81 -15.45 11.49 8.55
C GLY A 81 -14.96 10.37 9.48
N GLY A 82 -14.05 9.51 9.04
CA GLY A 82 -13.35 8.53 9.89
C GLY A 82 -12.37 9.12 10.92
N GLY A 83 -12.48 10.42 11.23
CA GLY A 83 -11.75 11.11 12.28
C GLY A 83 -12.19 10.72 13.69
N ARG A 84 -12.39 9.42 14.00
CA ARG A 84 -12.56 9.01 15.39
C ARG A 84 -11.19 8.92 16.04
N ARG A 85 -10.74 10.05 16.60
CA ARG A 85 -9.82 10.06 17.73
C ARG A 85 -10.29 9.02 18.75
N ARG A 86 -9.67 7.85 18.80
CA ARG A 86 -9.56 7.13 20.09
C ARG A 86 -8.36 7.73 20.81
N ARG A 87 -8.57 8.93 21.33
CA ARG A 87 -7.87 9.38 22.53
C ARG A 87 -8.72 8.85 23.68
N SER A 88 -8.40 7.66 24.18
CA SER A 88 -8.87 7.19 25.49
C SER A 88 -7.62 7.03 26.35
N SER A 89 -7.16 8.07 27.04
CA SER A 89 -7.59 8.47 28.40
C SER A 89 -7.38 7.37 29.44
N GLY A 90 -6.32 7.51 30.25
CA GLY A 90 -6.26 7.00 31.61
C GLY A 90 -5.06 6.10 31.94
N PRO A 91 -4.22 6.42 32.94
CA PRO A 91 -3.22 5.50 33.48
C PRO A 91 -3.92 4.41 34.30
N ARG A 92 -3.48 3.15 34.17
CA ARG A 92 -3.75 2.15 35.21
C ARG A 92 -2.63 2.23 36.23
N LYS A 93 -3.05 2.47 37.48
CA LYS A 93 -2.25 2.42 38.71
C LYS A 93 -1.47 1.12 38.82
#